data_AF-A0A840TSJ3-F1
#
_entry.id   AF-A0A840TSJ3-F1
#
_cell.length_a   1.000
_cell.length_b   1.000
_cell.length_c   1.000
_cell.angle_alpha   90.00
_cell.angle_beta   90.00
_cell.angle_gamma   90.00
#
_symmetry.space_group_name_H-M   'P 1'
#
loop_
_entity.id
_entity.type
_entity.pdbx_description
1 polymer ?
#
loop_
_entity_poly.entity_id
_entity_poly.type
_entity_poly.pdbx_seq_one_letter_code
_entity_poly.pdbx_strand_id
1 'polypeptide(L)'
;MSYDANGNITSLRRSFQGSVVDDLSYAYTTGSNRLASVADGGTNPSTPNEFFGSNASYGYDANGNLISDSGKGISSISYNHLNLPQAVTQGSQTIGYTYGAGGQKLKADFGNGKVYDYIAGLVYVNDSLEFIPTAEGRILPPGRAVNPGDTVTNKFYRYEYQLKDHMGGRRSANLRIACRCGEQENATTPSQAYAPIAVQENHYDPWGLSLPLNAQAEWVAGSPADRFTYNGKEKQGELGWHDYGARMYDAQIGRWGVVDPLADSARRFSPYAYGFNNPIRFVDPDGRMGDDPQDGWLQKLLNYFGFLAQPQSEQEAQMYASRQEQLSTVSTRLQEGGESLRKKVAYVPLLGSASELSHAAVEKDNTQIMVNTIFLGLDALPITNAANGGSNIALGVREHLGGFAKKVGGSTWETWGTKNFQTQFLETINNPANKIHFNLDGVGNVWKAVSDGAKGFGKSLHVTSWELHQIYSNPDALGRTIFYQGGKVVPNPF
;
A
#
# COMPACT_ATOMS: atom_id res chain seq x y z
N MET A 1 3.71 -13.26 -25.17
CA MET A 1 3.47 -13.61 -23.75
C MET A 1 2.14 -14.33 -23.67
N SER A 2 2.04 -15.39 -22.87
CA SER A 2 0.83 -16.20 -22.72
C SER A 2 0.62 -16.58 -21.26
N TYR A 3 -0.61 -16.97 -20.93
CA TYR A 3 -1.02 -17.35 -19.59
C TYR A 3 -1.82 -18.65 -19.60
N ASP A 4 -1.82 -19.38 -18.48
CA ASP A 4 -2.80 -20.44 -18.23
C ASP A 4 -4.12 -19.87 -17.68
N ALA A 5 -5.10 -20.75 -17.42
CA ALA A 5 -6.42 -20.37 -16.91
C ALA A 5 -6.39 -19.77 -15.49
N ASN A 6 -5.33 -20.00 -14.71
CA ASN A 6 -5.15 -19.44 -13.37
C ASN A 6 -4.37 -18.11 -13.42
N GLY A 7 -4.00 -17.64 -14.62
CA GLY A 7 -3.22 -16.42 -14.79
C GLY A 7 -1.73 -16.61 -14.48
N ASN A 8 -1.20 -17.82 -14.50
CA ASN A 8 0.25 -18.01 -14.46
C ASN A 8 0.85 -17.73 -15.83
N ILE A 9 1.99 -17.03 -15.90
CA ILE A 9 2.73 -16.81 -17.14
C ILE A 9 3.21 -18.17 -17.67
N THR A 10 2.90 -18.50 -18.92
CA THR A 10 3.36 -19.74 -19.58
C THR A 10 4.46 -19.49 -20.60
N SER A 11 4.49 -18.30 -21.21
CA SER A 11 5.60 -17.86 -22.06
C SER A 11 5.85 -16.35 -21.94
N LEU A 12 7.11 -15.93 -22.02
CA LEU A 12 7.51 -14.53 -22.09
C LEU A 12 8.66 -14.37 -23.08
N ARG A 13 8.50 -13.50 -24.08
CA ARG A 13 9.53 -13.24 -25.08
C ARG A 13 9.97 -11.79 -25.00
N ARG A 14 11.26 -11.56 -24.90
CA ARG A 14 11.88 -10.22 -24.91
C ARG A 14 12.82 -10.11 -26.10
N SER A 15 12.77 -8.95 -26.75
CA SER A 15 13.69 -8.61 -27.83
C SER A 15 14.43 -7.34 -27.48
N PHE A 16 15.74 -7.32 -27.72
CA PHE A 16 16.61 -6.17 -27.54
C PHE A 16 17.41 -5.94 -28.81
N GLN A 17 17.43 -4.70 -29.31
CA GLN A 17 18.12 -4.30 -30.55
C GLN A 17 17.84 -5.21 -31.76
N GLY A 18 16.62 -5.74 -31.87
CA GLY A 18 16.19 -6.60 -32.98
C GLY A 18 16.52 -8.10 -32.80
N SER A 19 17.23 -8.47 -31.74
CA SER A 19 17.51 -9.87 -31.39
C SER A 19 16.61 -10.35 -30.26
N VAL A 20 16.26 -11.63 -30.27
CA VAL A 20 15.47 -12.26 -29.19
C VAL A 20 16.44 -12.64 -28.09
N VAL A 21 16.36 -11.95 -26.96
CA VAL A 21 17.27 -12.14 -25.83
C VAL A 21 16.72 -13.13 -24.81
N ASP A 22 15.40 -13.12 -24.64
CA ASP A 22 14.67 -14.10 -23.83
C ASP A 22 13.54 -14.70 -24.65
N ASP A 23 13.42 -16.03 -24.64
CA ASP A 23 12.28 -16.80 -25.11
C ASP A 23 11.90 -17.82 -24.03
N LEU A 24 11.27 -17.30 -22.98
CA LEU A 24 11.03 -18.02 -21.73
C LEU A 24 9.80 -18.90 -21.84
N SER A 25 9.96 -20.15 -21.43
CA SER A 25 8.89 -21.13 -21.25
C SER A 25 8.81 -21.53 -19.78
N TYR A 26 7.64 -21.34 -19.18
CA TYR A 26 7.41 -21.56 -17.74
C TYR A 26 6.71 -22.89 -17.51
N ALA A 27 7.22 -23.70 -16.59
CA ALA A 27 6.59 -24.93 -16.15
C ALA A 27 6.27 -24.85 -14.66
N TYR A 28 5.10 -25.34 -14.25
CA TYR A 28 4.61 -25.28 -12.88
C TYR A 28 4.52 -26.67 -12.25
N THR A 29 4.71 -26.75 -10.93
CA THR A 29 4.50 -28.00 -10.20
C THR A 29 3.04 -28.42 -10.31
N THR A 30 2.80 -29.67 -10.71
CA THR A 30 1.47 -30.24 -10.95
C THR A 30 0.50 -29.95 -9.81
N GLY A 31 -0.68 -29.44 -10.14
CA GLY A 31 -1.72 -29.11 -9.17
C GLY A 31 -1.44 -27.87 -8.32
N SER A 32 -0.52 -27.00 -8.74
CA SER A 32 -0.20 -25.76 -8.01
C SER A 32 0.18 -24.61 -8.93
N ASN A 33 0.29 -23.40 -8.35
CA ASN A 33 0.78 -22.19 -9.02
C ASN A 33 2.28 -21.93 -8.73
N ARG A 34 2.99 -22.90 -8.15
CA ARG A 34 4.42 -22.81 -7.87
C ARG A 34 5.21 -23.09 -9.13
N LEU A 35 6.12 -22.18 -9.47
CA LEU A 35 6.97 -22.31 -10.64
C LEU A 35 7.95 -23.46 -10.42
N ALA A 36 8.00 -24.46 -11.28
CA ALA A 36 8.96 -25.55 -11.19
C ALA A 36 10.25 -25.20 -11.92
N SER A 37 10.13 -24.66 -13.13
CA SER A 37 11.27 -24.28 -13.96
C SER A 37 10.92 -23.22 -14.99
N VAL A 38 11.95 -22.54 -15.48
CA VAL A 38 11.88 -21.67 -16.65
C VAL A 38 13.01 -22.09 -17.59
N ALA A 39 12.64 -22.42 -18.82
CA ALA A 39 13.60 -22.64 -19.89
C ALA A 39 13.71 -21.39 -20.75
N ASP A 40 14.90 -21.08 -21.25
CA ASP A 40 15.13 -19.98 -22.17
C ASP A 40 15.65 -20.50 -23.52
N GLY A 41 14.93 -20.18 -24.59
CA GLY A 41 15.35 -20.41 -25.97
C GLY A 41 15.98 -19.19 -26.64
N GLY A 42 16.17 -18.09 -25.90
CA GLY A 42 16.75 -16.83 -26.37
C GLY A 42 18.23 -16.95 -26.71
N THR A 43 18.72 -16.03 -27.55
CA THR A 43 20.16 -15.86 -27.77
C THR A 43 20.63 -14.76 -26.84
N ASN A 44 21.22 -15.15 -25.71
CA ASN A 44 21.61 -14.18 -24.71
C ASN A 44 22.92 -13.50 -25.13
N PRO A 45 22.92 -12.19 -25.44
CA PRO A 45 24.15 -11.47 -25.69
C PRO A 45 25.01 -11.47 -24.42
N SER A 46 26.34 -11.42 -24.55
CA SER A 46 27.30 -11.39 -23.43
C SER A 46 27.11 -10.22 -22.45
N THR A 47 26.17 -9.33 -22.75
CA THR A 47 25.66 -8.19 -21.99
C THR A 47 24.27 -7.89 -22.54
N PRO A 48 23.22 -7.69 -21.72
CA PRO A 48 23.20 -7.10 -20.38
C PRO A 48 22.74 -8.08 -19.28
N ASN A 49 23.33 -7.90 -18.10
CA ASN A 49 23.33 -8.83 -16.96
C ASN A 49 21.99 -9.22 -16.32
N GLU A 50 20.86 -8.74 -16.83
CA GLU A 50 19.54 -9.05 -16.24
C GLU A 50 18.64 -9.91 -17.13
N PHE A 51 19.01 -10.13 -18.40
CA PHE A 51 18.31 -11.12 -19.22
C PHE A 51 18.52 -12.53 -18.67
N PHE A 52 17.62 -13.45 -19.02
CA PHE A 52 17.56 -14.78 -18.46
C PHE A 52 18.73 -15.63 -18.97
N GLY A 53 19.80 -15.73 -18.17
CA GLY A 53 21.09 -16.29 -18.62
C GLY A 53 21.10 -17.78 -19.00
N SER A 54 20.20 -18.57 -18.41
CA SER A 54 20.15 -20.02 -18.57
C SER A 54 18.87 -20.61 -17.95
N ASN A 55 18.54 -21.85 -18.29
CA ASN A 55 17.42 -22.56 -17.68
C ASN A 55 17.54 -22.58 -16.15
N ALA A 56 16.43 -22.29 -15.46
CA ALA A 56 16.37 -22.25 -14.01
C ALA A 56 15.35 -23.25 -13.47
N SER A 57 15.63 -23.78 -12.29
CA SER A 57 14.72 -24.58 -11.47
C SER A 57 14.50 -23.90 -10.13
N TYR A 58 13.29 -24.06 -9.58
CA TYR A 58 12.85 -23.36 -8.39
C TYR A 58 12.34 -24.33 -7.33
N GLY A 59 12.77 -24.16 -6.09
CA GLY A 59 12.32 -24.94 -4.94
C GLY A 59 11.42 -24.13 -4.02
N TYR A 60 10.48 -24.78 -3.33
CA TYR A 60 9.58 -24.12 -2.38
C TYR A 60 9.49 -24.89 -1.06
N ASP A 61 9.25 -24.17 0.03
CA ASP A 61 8.86 -24.76 1.30
C ASP A 61 7.37 -25.20 1.30
N ALA A 62 6.92 -25.74 2.44
CA ALA A 62 5.54 -26.18 2.63
C ALA A 62 4.52 -25.04 2.70
N ASN A 63 4.96 -23.82 3.03
CA ASN A 63 4.13 -22.61 3.05
C ASN A 63 4.03 -21.95 1.66
N GLY A 64 4.76 -22.48 0.67
CA GLY A 64 4.77 -21.94 -0.69
C GLY A 64 5.74 -20.77 -0.87
N ASN A 65 6.73 -20.61 0.01
CA ASN A 65 7.80 -19.64 -0.17
C ASN A 65 8.94 -20.24 -1.01
N LEU A 66 9.49 -19.46 -1.93
CA LEU A 66 10.65 -19.84 -2.72
C LEU A 66 11.87 -20.10 -1.81
N ILE A 67 12.51 -21.25 -1.89
CA ILE A 67 13.71 -21.59 -1.10
C ILE A 67 14.97 -21.74 -1.96
N SER A 68 14.85 -21.86 -3.27
CA SER A 68 15.99 -21.93 -4.19
C SER A 68 15.62 -21.46 -5.59
N ASP A 69 16.59 -20.87 -6.28
CA ASP A 69 16.51 -20.44 -7.68
C ASP A 69 17.88 -20.69 -8.33
N SER A 70 17.95 -21.72 -9.17
CA SER A 70 19.22 -22.09 -9.81
C SER A 70 19.70 -21.11 -10.86
N GLY A 71 18.80 -20.31 -11.47
CA GLY A 71 19.13 -19.33 -12.50
C GLY A 71 19.88 -18.14 -11.92
N LYS A 72 19.58 -17.77 -10.68
CA LYS A 72 20.28 -16.74 -9.92
C LYS A 72 21.39 -17.29 -9.01
N GLY A 73 21.60 -18.61 -8.99
CA GLY A 73 22.56 -19.25 -8.08
C GLY A 73 22.16 -19.17 -6.60
N ILE A 74 20.86 -18.99 -6.31
CA ILE A 74 20.32 -18.95 -4.96
C ILE A 74 20.13 -20.38 -4.48
N SER A 75 20.97 -20.80 -3.54
CA SER A 75 20.99 -22.16 -3.02
C SER A 75 20.05 -22.37 -1.84
N SER A 76 19.77 -21.33 -1.06
CA SER A 76 18.86 -21.39 0.09
C SER A 76 18.26 -20.03 0.42
N ILE A 77 16.99 -20.02 0.82
CA ILE A 77 16.33 -18.88 1.44
C ILE A 77 15.67 -19.36 2.73
N SER A 78 15.90 -18.65 3.83
CA SER A 78 15.22 -18.86 5.10
C SER A 78 14.25 -17.71 5.36
N TYR A 79 13.13 -18.01 6.03
CA TYR A 79 12.03 -17.08 6.24
C TYR A 79 11.69 -16.91 7.73
N ASN A 80 11.20 -15.73 8.09
CA ASN A 80 10.59 -15.50 9.40
C ASN A 80 9.13 -16.01 9.43
N HIS A 81 8.48 -15.87 10.59
CA HIS A 81 7.09 -16.25 10.80
C HIS A 81 6.06 -15.42 9.98
N LEU A 82 6.49 -14.31 9.36
CA LEU A 82 5.69 -13.50 8.45
C LEU A 82 5.93 -13.88 6.97
N ASN A 83 6.69 -14.95 6.70
CA ASN A 83 7.13 -15.34 5.36
C ASN A 83 7.98 -14.26 4.65
N LEU A 84 8.71 -13.43 5.41
CA LEU A 84 9.72 -12.50 4.87
C LEU A 84 11.12 -13.16 4.91
N PRO A 85 11.94 -13.05 3.84
CA PRO A 85 13.27 -13.64 3.81
C PRO A 85 14.18 -13.10 4.91
N GLN A 86 14.75 -13.95 5.76
CA GLN A 86 15.74 -13.55 6.78
C GLN A 86 17.18 -13.74 6.32
N ALA A 87 17.44 -14.77 5.52
CA ALA A 87 18.75 -14.98 4.91
C ALA A 87 18.59 -15.60 3.52
N VAL A 88 19.32 -15.05 2.54
CA VAL A 88 19.36 -15.51 1.14
C VAL A 88 20.80 -15.84 0.79
N THR A 89 21.10 -17.10 0.46
CA THR A 89 22.44 -17.54 0.08
C THR A 89 22.54 -17.62 -1.44
N GLN A 90 23.43 -16.81 -2.02
CA GLN A 90 23.72 -16.77 -3.45
C GLN A 90 25.21 -17.04 -3.67
N GLY A 91 25.54 -18.18 -4.29
CA GLY A 91 26.93 -18.62 -4.40
C GLY A 91 27.61 -18.75 -3.02
N SER A 92 28.66 -17.96 -2.78
CA SER A 92 29.36 -17.90 -1.49
C SER A 92 28.89 -16.78 -0.57
N GLN A 93 28.01 -15.89 -1.03
CA GLN A 93 27.51 -14.76 -0.25
C GLN A 93 26.19 -15.09 0.41
N THR A 94 25.94 -14.50 1.58
CA THR A 94 24.66 -14.59 2.28
C THR A 94 24.18 -13.18 2.59
N ILE A 95 23.00 -12.84 2.08
CA ILE A 95 22.33 -11.58 2.36
C ILE A 95 21.42 -11.80 3.57
N GLY A 96 21.63 -11.04 4.64
CA GLY A 96 20.83 -11.09 5.86
C GLY A 96 19.87 -9.91 5.95
N TYR A 97 18.63 -10.17 6.38
CA TYR A 97 17.61 -9.13 6.59
C TYR A 97 17.10 -9.14 8.02
N THR A 98 16.90 -7.94 8.59
CA THR A 98 16.26 -7.76 9.89
C THR A 98 14.98 -6.95 9.72
N TYR A 99 13.91 -7.40 10.36
CA TYR A 99 12.60 -6.75 10.33
C TYR A 99 12.10 -6.47 11.74
N GLY A 100 11.30 -5.42 11.87
CA GLY A 100 10.47 -5.21 13.06
C GLY A 100 9.31 -6.21 13.12
N ALA A 101 8.62 -6.26 14.26
CA ALA A 101 7.48 -7.17 14.46
C ALA A 101 6.32 -6.95 13.47
N GLY A 102 6.18 -5.73 12.93
CA GLY A 102 5.19 -5.40 11.90
C GLY A 102 5.61 -5.73 10.46
N GLY A 103 6.78 -6.33 10.25
CA GLY A 103 7.31 -6.67 8.92
C GLY A 103 8.05 -5.52 8.22
N GLN A 104 8.19 -4.36 8.84
CA GLN A 104 9.03 -3.28 8.31
C GLN A 104 10.50 -3.74 8.28
N LYS A 105 11.17 -3.61 7.14
CA LYS A 105 12.62 -3.83 7.05
C LYS A 105 13.38 -2.77 7.84
N LEU A 106 14.28 -3.22 8.70
CA LEU A 106 15.15 -2.40 9.55
C LEU A 106 16.61 -2.48 9.11
N LYS A 107 17.03 -3.61 8.53
CA LYS A 107 18.41 -3.83 8.09
C LYS A 107 18.52 -4.77 6.89
N ALA A 108 19.50 -4.51 6.03
CA ALA A 108 19.96 -5.42 4.98
C ALA A 108 21.49 -5.49 4.96
N ASP A 109 22.05 -6.67 5.28
CA ASP A 109 23.48 -6.97 5.19
C ASP A 109 23.74 -7.79 3.94
N PHE A 110 24.45 -7.24 2.96
CA PHE A 110 24.68 -7.92 1.68
C PHE A 110 25.84 -8.92 1.70
N GLY A 111 26.52 -9.11 2.83
CA GLY A 111 27.63 -10.07 2.94
C GLY A 111 28.88 -9.69 2.15
N ASN A 112 28.91 -8.50 1.55
CA ASN A 112 30.00 -7.95 0.74
C ASN A 112 30.61 -6.68 1.36
N GLY A 113 30.40 -6.48 2.67
CA GLY A 113 30.84 -5.29 3.40
C GLY A 113 29.95 -4.07 3.23
N LYS A 114 28.79 -4.19 2.57
CA LYS A 114 27.74 -3.16 2.57
C LYS A 114 26.57 -3.59 3.46
N VAL A 115 26.39 -2.86 4.55
CA VAL A 115 25.31 -3.04 5.50
C VAL A 115 24.45 -1.79 5.51
N TYR A 116 23.14 -1.96 5.31
CA TYR A 116 22.18 -0.86 5.28
C TYR A 116 21.24 -0.92 6.47
N ASP A 117 21.02 0.22 7.12
CA ASP A 117 20.06 0.38 8.21
C ASP A 117 19.01 1.44 7.84
N TYR A 118 17.74 1.14 8.15
CA TYR A 118 16.58 1.95 7.78
C TYR A 118 15.91 2.48 9.05
N ILE A 119 16.18 3.73 9.39
CA ILE A 119 15.80 4.32 10.68
C ILE A 119 14.97 5.56 10.45
N ALA A 120 13.70 5.53 10.84
CA ALA A 120 12.77 6.66 10.69
C ALA A 120 12.71 7.26 9.27
N GLY A 121 12.89 6.42 8.24
CA GLY A 121 12.92 6.82 6.84
C GLY A 121 14.32 7.24 6.33
N LEU A 122 15.29 7.46 7.20
CA LEU A 122 16.68 7.71 6.81
C LEU A 122 17.37 6.40 6.48
N VAL A 123 18.27 6.44 5.49
CA VAL A 123 19.05 5.27 5.09
C VAL A 123 20.51 5.50 5.45
N TYR A 124 21.08 4.52 6.15
CA TYR A 124 22.47 4.49 6.53
C TYR A 124 23.16 3.33 5.82
N VAL A 125 24.46 3.47 5.59
CA VAL A 125 25.32 2.41 5.11
C VAL A 125 26.59 2.37 5.95
N ASN A 126 26.92 1.20 6.49
CA ASN A 126 28.08 1.01 7.37
C ASN A 126 28.15 2.14 8.44
N ASP A 127 27.04 2.33 9.15
CA ASP A 127 26.85 3.35 10.22
C ASP A 127 26.96 4.82 9.78
N SER A 128 27.08 5.11 8.48
CA SER A 128 27.14 6.46 7.93
C SER A 128 25.85 6.81 7.19
N LEU A 129 25.34 8.03 7.35
CA LEU A 129 24.15 8.48 6.62
C LEU A 129 24.40 8.42 5.11
N GLU A 130 23.59 7.62 4.41
CA GLU A 130 23.63 7.50 2.95
C GLU A 130 22.78 8.60 2.32
N PHE A 131 21.50 8.69 2.69
CA PHE A 131 20.61 9.74 2.21
C PHE A 131 19.38 9.91 3.10
N ILE A 132 18.70 11.03 2.90
CA ILE A 132 17.39 11.35 3.48
C ILE A 132 16.38 11.43 2.32
N PRO A 133 15.33 10.59 2.28
CA PRO A 133 14.34 10.65 1.21
C PRO A 133 13.50 11.93 1.29
N THR A 134 13.05 12.42 0.13
CA THR A 134 12.11 13.53 -0.01
C THR A 134 10.96 13.11 -0.94
N ALA A 135 9.92 13.94 -1.07
CA ALA A 135 8.80 13.62 -1.97
C ALA A 135 9.24 13.59 -3.45
N GLU A 136 10.16 14.48 -3.82
CA GLU A 136 10.67 14.66 -5.18
C GLU A 136 11.98 13.91 -5.46
N GLY A 137 12.58 13.25 -4.46
CA GLY A 137 13.84 12.52 -4.61
C GLY A 137 14.53 12.22 -3.28
N ARG A 138 15.75 12.70 -3.11
CA ARG A 138 16.52 12.52 -1.86
C ARG A 138 17.57 13.61 -1.64
N ILE A 139 18.04 13.70 -0.40
CA ILE A 139 19.13 14.58 0.03
C ILE A 139 20.33 13.71 0.39
N LEU A 140 21.50 14.06 -0.14
CA LEU A 140 22.78 13.39 0.12
C LEU A 140 23.65 14.26 1.04
N PRO A 141 24.19 13.71 2.14
CA PRO A 141 25.03 14.47 3.07
C PRO A 141 26.40 14.80 2.47
N PRO A 142 27.12 15.78 3.05
CA PRO A 142 28.52 16.06 2.70
C PRO A 142 29.38 14.78 2.71
N GLY A 143 30.29 14.66 1.75
CA GLY A 143 31.21 13.53 1.65
C GLY A 143 30.61 12.28 1.00
N ARG A 144 29.38 12.34 0.47
CA ARG A 144 28.65 11.18 -0.03
C ARG A 144 28.54 11.12 -1.55
N ALA A 145 28.20 12.24 -2.17
CA ALA A 145 27.84 12.33 -3.57
C ALA A 145 29.04 12.74 -4.45
N VAL A 146 29.20 12.06 -5.58
CA VAL A 146 30.15 12.39 -6.65
C VAL A 146 29.34 12.48 -7.94
N ASN A 147 29.40 13.61 -8.64
CA ASN A 147 28.79 13.75 -9.96
C ASN A 147 29.79 13.35 -11.08
N PRO A 148 29.33 13.08 -12.30
CA PRO A 148 30.19 12.88 -13.45
C PRO A 148 31.20 14.04 -13.60
N GLY A 149 32.50 13.71 -13.56
CA GLY A 149 33.58 14.69 -13.68
C GLY A 149 34.02 15.35 -12.37
N ASP A 150 33.33 15.11 -11.25
CA ASP A 150 33.80 15.55 -9.93
C ASP A 150 35.06 14.75 -9.55
N THR A 151 36.08 15.45 -9.05
CA THR A 151 37.32 14.84 -8.53
C THR A 151 37.25 14.58 -7.02
N VAL A 152 36.27 15.17 -6.34
CA VAL A 152 36.04 15.07 -4.89
C VAL A 152 34.56 14.90 -4.60
N THR A 153 34.24 14.39 -3.41
CA THR A 153 32.86 14.33 -2.92
C THR A 153 32.30 15.73 -2.61
N ASN A 154 30.98 15.84 -2.59
CA ASN A 154 30.26 17.04 -2.22
C ASN A 154 30.65 17.62 -0.84
N LYS A 155 30.78 18.94 -0.75
CA LYS A 155 31.06 19.67 0.50
C LYS A 155 29.79 20.00 1.29
N PHE A 156 28.67 20.15 0.61
CA PHE A 156 27.39 20.53 1.21
C PHE A 156 26.33 19.45 0.98
N TYR A 157 25.20 19.54 1.70
CA TYR A 157 24.04 18.71 1.38
C TYR A 157 23.60 18.95 -0.07
N ARG A 158 23.44 17.87 -0.83
CA ARG A 158 23.01 17.92 -2.24
C ARG A 158 21.61 17.35 -2.38
N TYR A 159 20.78 18.06 -3.13
CA TYR A 159 19.46 17.58 -3.53
C TYR A 159 19.57 16.81 -4.83
N GLU A 160 19.06 15.59 -4.83
CA GLU A 160 18.78 14.81 -6.01
C GLU A 160 17.28 14.83 -6.29
N TYR A 161 16.92 15.23 -7.51
CA TYR A 161 15.56 15.19 -8.00
C TYR A 161 15.36 13.99 -8.91
N GLN A 162 14.22 13.35 -8.78
CA GLN A 162 13.85 12.16 -9.53
C GLN A 162 12.74 12.49 -10.52
N LEU A 163 13.01 12.28 -11.80
CA LEU A 163 11.98 12.24 -12.84
C LEU A 163 11.43 10.83 -12.90
N LYS A 164 10.13 10.72 -12.66
CA LYS A 164 9.42 9.44 -12.61
C LYS A 164 8.38 9.36 -13.72
N ASP A 165 8.03 8.14 -14.14
CA ASP A 165 6.99 7.94 -15.14
C ASP A 165 5.57 7.91 -14.55
N HIS A 166 4.60 7.49 -15.36
CA HIS A 166 3.18 7.47 -15.03
C HIS A 166 2.76 6.36 -14.06
N MET A 167 3.60 5.34 -13.85
CA MET A 167 3.29 4.24 -12.94
C MET A 167 3.23 4.79 -11.50
N GLY A 168 2.31 4.32 -10.66
CA GLY A 168 2.36 4.59 -9.21
C GLY A 168 1.88 5.94 -8.67
N GLY A 169 1.35 6.83 -9.51
CA GLY A 169 0.79 8.11 -9.08
C GLY A 169 1.78 8.91 -8.20
N ARG A 170 1.30 9.55 -7.13
CA ARG A 170 2.16 10.38 -6.26
C ARG A 170 3.06 9.59 -5.29
N ARG A 171 2.98 8.26 -5.20
CA ARG A 171 3.64 7.49 -4.11
C ARG A 171 4.67 6.44 -4.56
N SER A 172 4.60 5.89 -5.77
CA SER A 172 5.42 4.71 -6.13
C SER A 172 5.69 4.59 -7.64
N ALA A 173 6.34 5.59 -8.23
CA ALA A 173 6.60 5.66 -9.67
C ALA A 173 8.00 5.19 -10.06
N ASN A 174 8.18 4.72 -11.30
CA ASN A 174 9.48 4.24 -11.77
C ASN A 174 10.45 5.41 -11.88
N LEU A 175 11.62 5.32 -11.24
CA LEU A 175 12.70 6.27 -11.43
C LEU A 175 13.23 6.15 -12.86
N ARG A 176 13.04 7.20 -13.68
CA ARG A 176 13.56 7.26 -15.06
C ARG A 176 14.88 8.00 -15.12
N ILE A 177 14.96 9.17 -14.48
CA ILE A 177 16.18 9.99 -14.46
C ILE A 177 16.37 10.53 -13.04
N ALA A 178 17.58 10.46 -12.53
CA ALA A 178 17.99 11.17 -11.33
C ALA A 178 18.92 12.32 -11.70
N CYS A 179 18.65 13.53 -11.20
CA CYS A 179 19.40 14.74 -11.50
C CYS A 179 19.92 15.40 -10.22
N ARG A 180 21.18 15.84 -10.24
CA ARG A 180 21.83 16.54 -9.11
C ARG A 180 22.52 17.81 -9.57
N CYS A 181 22.47 18.85 -8.75
CA CYS A 181 23.35 20.00 -8.93
C CYS A 181 24.82 19.61 -8.69
N GLY A 182 25.73 20.12 -9.52
CA GLY A 182 27.18 20.10 -9.24
C GLY A 182 27.56 21.23 -8.31
N GLU A 183 28.68 21.12 -7.60
CA GLU A 183 29.26 22.24 -6.84
C GLU A 183 30.44 22.82 -7.62
N GLN A 184 30.63 24.13 -7.55
CA GLN A 184 31.86 24.74 -8.05
C GLN A 184 33.05 24.27 -7.20
N GLU A 185 34.22 24.05 -7.81
CA GLU A 185 35.41 23.50 -7.12
C GLU A 185 35.79 24.30 -5.86
N ASN A 186 35.61 25.63 -5.91
CA ASN A 186 35.88 26.57 -4.82
C ASN A 186 34.61 27.04 -4.08
N ALA A 187 33.51 26.28 -4.16
CA ALA A 187 32.28 26.61 -3.47
C ALA A 187 32.52 26.70 -1.94
N THR A 188 32.06 27.82 -1.37
CA THR A 188 32.04 28.12 0.07
C THR A 188 30.62 28.20 0.61
N THR A 189 29.63 28.32 -0.28
CA THR A 189 28.20 28.30 0.05
C THR A 189 27.41 27.38 -0.90
N PRO A 190 26.26 26.82 -0.47
CA PRO A 190 25.42 25.98 -1.33
C PRO A 190 24.90 26.67 -2.60
N SER A 191 24.83 27.99 -2.62
CA SER A 191 24.39 28.78 -3.79
C SER A 191 25.39 28.78 -4.95
N GLN A 192 26.65 28.39 -4.70
CA GLN A 192 27.70 28.29 -5.71
C GLN A 192 27.68 26.91 -6.39
N ALA A 193 26.54 26.60 -6.99
CA ALA A 193 26.28 25.33 -7.67
C ALA A 193 26.24 25.49 -9.20
N TYR A 194 26.64 24.45 -9.92
CA TYR A 194 26.38 24.31 -11.35
C TYR A 194 24.93 23.89 -11.60
N ALA A 195 24.51 24.02 -12.86
CA ALA A 195 23.24 23.48 -13.32
C ALA A 195 23.12 21.99 -12.99
N PRO A 196 21.90 21.48 -12.73
CA PRO A 196 21.70 20.06 -12.48
C PRO A 196 22.07 19.25 -13.72
N ILE A 197 22.74 18.12 -13.49
CA ILE A 197 23.07 17.12 -14.51
C ILE A 197 22.44 15.78 -14.17
N ALA A 198 22.14 14.99 -15.20
CA ALA A 198 21.71 13.61 -15.02
C ALA A 198 22.87 12.80 -14.42
N VAL A 199 22.58 12.01 -13.40
CA VAL A 199 23.56 11.14 -12.72
C VAL A 199 23.19 9.66 -12.81
N GLN A 200 21.92 9.37 -13.12
CA GLN A 200 21.41 8.03 -13.35
C GLN A 200 20.24 8.08 -14.35
N GLU A 201 20.19 7.13 -15.28
CA GLU A 201 19.07 6.86 -16.18
C GLU A 201 18.71 5.37 -16.14
N ASN A 202 17.41 5.09 -16.00
CA ASN A 202 16.89 3.73 -15.96
C ASN A 202 15.76 3.52 -16.97
N HIS A 203 15.84 2.40 -17.68
CA HIS A 203 14.81 1.95 -18.61
C HIS A 203 14.33 0.58 -18.15
N TYR A 204 13.05 0.30 -18.33
CA TYR A 204 12.45 -0.93 -17.85
C TYR A 204 11.56 -1.51 -18.92
N ASP A 205 11.51 -2.84 -18.96
CA ASP A 205 10.41 -3.54 -19.60
C ASP A 205 9.13 -3.38 -18.74
N PRO A 206 7.95 -3.83 -19.23
CA PRO A 206 6.71 -3.75 -18.46
C PRO A 206 6.78 -4.39 -17.08
N TRP A 207 7.57 -5.44 -16.90
CA TRP A 207 7.70 -6.19 -15.66
C TRP A 207 8.76 -5.61 -14.73
N GLY A 208 9.41 -4.51 -15.10
CA GLY A 208 10.43 -3.84 -14.28
C GLY A 208 11.84 -4.37 -14.46
N LEU A 209 12.08 -5.24 -15.45
CA LEU A 209 13.43 -5.69 -15.76
C LEU A 209 14.21 -4.53 -16.38
N SER A 210 15.43 -4.27 -15.92
CA SER A 210 16.21 -3.15 -16.47
C SER A 210 16.58 -3.43 -17.92
N LEU A 211 16.23 -2.50 -18.79
CA LEU A 211 16.64 -2.51 -20.18
C LEU A 211 17.87 -1.62 -20.32
N PRO A 212 19.01 -2.17 -20.77
CA PRO A 212 20.15 -1.31 -21.13
C PRO A 212 19.80 -0.30 -22.24
N LEU A 213 20.56 0.79 -22.32
CA LEU A 213 20.70 1.56 -23.56
C LEU A 213 21.97 1.19 -24.35
N ASN A 214 22.98 0.60 -23.68
CA ASN A 214 24.27 0.21 -24.24
C ASN A 214 24.76 -1.12 -23.60
N ALA A 215 26.04 -1.45 -23.56
CA ALA A 215 26.50 -2.68 -22.88
C ALA A 215 26.27 -2.70 -21.36
N GLN A 216 25.71 -1.63 -20.76
CA GLN A 216 25.36 -1.50 -19.35
C GLN A 216 23.83 -1.44 -19.15
N ALA A 217 23.32 -2.20 -18.17
CA ALA A 217 21.88 -2.34 -17.86
C ALA A 217 21.23 -1.05 -17.31
N GLU A 218 22.02 -0.16 -16.71
CA GLU A 218 21.63 1.15 -16.18
C GLU A 218 22.76 2.14 -16.54
N TRP A 219 22.43 3.37 -16.96
CA TRP A 219 23.46 4.41 -17.09
C TRP A 219 23.60 5.07 -15.72
N VAL A 220 24.70 4.78 -15.04
CA VAL A 220 25.04 5.38 -13.75
C VAL A 220 26.37 6.08 -13.91
N ALA A 221 26.37 7.41 -13.82
CA ALA A 221 27.57 8.22 -13.98
C ALA A 221 27.92 9.03 -12.72
N GLY A 222 27.02 9.08 -11.73
CA GLY A 222 27.29 9.58 -10.39
C GLY A 222 27.29 8.48 -9.32
N SER A 223 27.80 8.80 -8.13
CA SER A 223 27.81 7.93 -6.96
C SER A 223 27.22 8.64 -5.74
N PRO A 224 26.50 7.97 -4.82
CA PRO A 224 25.96 6.61 -4.97
C PRO A 224 24.82 6.58 -6.00
N ALA A 225 24.57 5.43 -6.64
CA ALA A 225 23.35 5.23 -7.42
C ALA A 225 22.11 5.21 -6.51
N ASP A 226 20.94 5.52 -7.06
CA ASP A 226 19.67 5.25 -6.40
C ASP A 226 19.27 3.79 -6.57
N ARG A 227 18.89 3.16 -5.46
CA ARG A 227 18.40 1.78 -5.43
C ARG A 227 16.88 1.70 -5.49
N PHE A 228 16.19 2.82 -5.26
CA PHE A 228 14.73 2.89 -5.31
C PHE A 228 14.31 3.19 -6.75
N THR A 229 14.20 2.13 -7.54
CA THR A 229 14.14 2.19 -9.00
C THR A 229 12.72 1.94 -9.52
N TYR A 230 12.37 0.69 -9.81
CA TYR A 230 11.05 0.30 -10.32
C TYR A 230 9.99 0.43 -9.23
N ASN A 231 8.90 1.16 -9.52
CA ASN A 231 7.82 1.55 -8.62
C ASN A 231 8.29 2.21 -7.30
N GLY A 232 9.45 2.87 -7.32
CA GLY A 232 10.09 3.40 -6.13
C GLY A 232 10.41 2.34 -5.09
N LYS A 233 10.55 1.07 -5.51
CA LYS A 233 10.92 -0.06 -4.67
C LYS A 233 12.42 -0.29 -4.74
N GLU A 234 12.95 -0.74 -3.62
CA GLU A 234 14.38 -0.90 -3.49
C GLU A 234 14.85 -2.20 -4.14
N LYS A 235 15.79 -2.08 -5.07
CA LYS A 235 16.50 -3.21 -5.67
C LYS A 235 17.50 -3.82 -4.69
N GLN A 236 17.35 -5.12 -4.44
CA GLN A 236 18.12 -5.88 -3.45
C GLN A 236 19.42 -6.44 -4.05
N GLY A 237 20.45 -5.59 -4.11
CA GLY A 237 21.80 -6.00 -4.50
C GLY A 237 21.85 -6.76 -5.82
N GLU A 238 22.61 -7.86 -5.86
CA GLU A 238 22.78 -8.70 -7.05
C GLU A 238 21.64 -9.71 -7.27
N LEU A 239 20.65 -9.78 -6.36
CA LEU A 239 19.48 -10.65 -6.55
C LEU A 239 18.59 -10.13 -7.69
N GLY A 240 18.62 -8.82 -7.97
CA GLY A 240 17.72 -8.18 -8.92
C GLY A 240 16.26 -8.13 -8.46
N TRP A 241 15.98 -8.52 -7.22
CA TRP A 241 14.65 -8.44 -6.63
C TRP A 241 14.32 -7.02 -6.16
N HIS A 242 13.04 -6.67 -6.18
CA HIS A 242 12.54 -5.41 -5.65
C HIS A 242 11.78 -5.67 -4.34
N ASP A 243 12.10 -4.93 -3.29
CA ASP A 243 11.44 -5.04 -2.00
C ASP A 243 10.17 -4.18 -1.95
N TYR A 244 9.03 -4.85 -1.91
CA TYR A 244 7.72 -4.20 -1.80
C TYR A 244 7.22 -4.10 -0.36
N GLY A 245 7.93 -4.66 0.62
CA GLY A 245 7.56 -4.70 2.02
C GLY A 245 7.03 -6.08 2.42
N ALA A 246 5.84 -6.45 1.97
CA ALA A 246 5.26 -7.75 2.30
C ALA A 246 5.86 -8.91 1.48
N ARG A 247 6.46 -8.62 0.33
CA ARG A 247 7.03 -9.62 -0.59
C ARG A 247 8.23 -9.05 -1.36
N MET A 248 9.12 -9.95 -1.79
CA MET A 248 10.19 -9.66 -2.76
C MET A 248 9.72 -10.02 -4.17
N TYR A 249 9.77 -9.04 -5.07
CA TYR A 249 9.35 -9.18 -6.46
C TYR A 249 10.53 -9.49 -7.37
N ASP A 250 10.39 -10.47 -8.25
CA ASP A 250 11.39 -10.77 -9.28
C ASP A 250 10.91 -10.32 -10.67
N ALA A 251 11.51 -9.22 -11.14
CA ALA A 251 11.20 -8.65 -12.44
C ALA A 251 11.67 -9.53 -13.62
N GLN A 252 12.69 -10.37 -13.40
CA GLN A 252 13.25 -11.23 -14.46
C GLN A 252 12.23 -12.26 -14.93
N ILE A 253 11.43 -12.79 -14.00
CA ILE A 253 10.34 -13.75 -14.23
C ILE A 253 8.93 -13.14 -14.11
N GLY A 254 8.83 -11.84 -13.79
CA GLY A 254 7.58 -11.09 -13.70
C GLY A 254 6.64 -11.51 -12.57
N ARG A 255 7.16 -12.11 -11.48
CA ARG A 255 6.33 -12.81 -10.47
C ARG A 255 6.89 -12.69 -9.05
N TRP A 256 6.04 -12.99 -8.07
CA TRP A 256 6.43 -13.10 -6.66
C TRP A 256 7.03 -14.47 -6.35
N GLY A 257 7.98 -14.51 -5.40
CA GLY A 257 8.54 -15.76 -4.86
C GLY A 257 7.73 -16.38 -3.72
N VAL A 258 6.75 -15.66 -3.17
CA VAL A 258 5.93 -16.10 -2.03
C VAL A 258 4.45 -15.88 -2.30
N VAL A 259 3.59 -16.64 -1.61
CA VAL A 259 2.13 -16.54 -1.71
C VAL A 259 1.67 -15.15 -1.25
N ASP A 260 0.73 -14.56 -1.98
CA ASP A 260 0.07 -13.32 -1.59
C ASP A 260 -0.63 -13.43 -0.22
N PRO A 261 -0.31 -12.58 0.77
CA PRO A 261 -1.03 -12.55 2.05
C PRO A 261 -2.54 -12.32 1.92
N LEU A 262 -2.99 -11.71 0.81
CA LEU A 262 -4.40 -11.44 0.49
C LEU A 262 -4.92 -12.28 -0.69
N ALA A 263 -4.29 -13.43 -0.99
CA ALA A 263 -4.67 -14.30 -2.10
C ALA A 263 -6.18 -14.61 -2.16
N ASP A 264 -6.82 -14.80 -1.00
CA ASP A 264 -8.27 -15.08 -0.89
C ASP A 264 -9.18 -13.97 -1.41
N SER A 265 -8.66 -12.74 -1.50
CA SER A 265 -9.36 -11.56 -2.05
C SER A 265 -9.27 -11.51 -3.57
N ALA A 266 -8.25 -12.15 -4.16
CA ALA A 266 -7.96 -12.14 -5.59
C ALA A 266 -8.07 -13.55 -6.20
N ARG A 267 -9.14 -14.29 -5.88
CA ARG A 267 -9.35 -15.72 -6.25
C ARG A 267 -9.25 -16.05 -7.74
N ARG A 268 -9.36 -15.05 -8.61
CA ARG A 268 -9.28 -15.18 -10.07
C ARG A 268 -7.85 -15.16 -10.61
N PHE A 269 -6.88 -14.86 -9.76
CA PHE A 269 -5.47 -14.73 -10.13
C PHE A 269 -4.61 -15.67 -9.31
N SER A 270 -3.49 -16.08 -9.90
CA SER A 270 -2.45 -16.82 -9.20
C SER A 270 -1.98 -16.05 -7.96
N PRO A 271 -1.79 -16.71 -6.80
CA PRO A 271 -1.22 -16.08 -5.60
C PRO A 271 0.20 -15.55 -5.78
N TYR A 272 0.85 -15.85 -6.91
CA TYR A 272 2.19 -15.39 -7.26
C TYR A 272 2.19 -14.34 -8.39
N ALA A 273 1.02 -13.96 -8.90
CA ALA A 273 0.92 -12.98 -9.99
C ALA A 273 1.21 -11.57 -9.51
N TYR A 274 1.95 -10.80 -10.32
CA TYR A 274 2.21 -9.39 -10.08
C TYR A 274 1.23 -8.51 -10.87
N GLY A 275 0.68 -7.48 -10.21
CA GLY A 275 -0.11 -6.42 -10.86
C GLY A 275 -1.26 -6.94 -11.74
N PHE A 276 -1.96 -8.01 -11.33
CA PHE A 276 -3.01 -8.68 -12.10
C PHE A 276 -2.61 -9.02 -13.54
N ASN A 277 -1.33 -9.34 -13.76
CA ASN A 277 -0.74 -9.60 -15.07
C ASN A 277 -0.79 -8.42 -16.07
N ASN A 278 -0.97 -7.20 -15.56
CA ASN A 278 -0.94 -5.96 -16.34
C ASN A 278 -0.11 -4.88 -15.63
N PRO A 279 1.23 -5.04 -15.59
CA PRO A 279 2.14 -4.17 -14.87
C PRO A 279 2.40 -2.83 -15.58
N ILE A 280 1.74 -2.55 -16.71
CA ILE A 280 1.69 -1.21 -17.34
C ILE A 280 0.55 -0.38 -16.75
N ARG A 281 -0.46 -1.05 -16.18
CA ARG A 281 -1.61 -0.39 -15.57
C ARG A 281 -1.55 -0.46 -14.06
N PHE A 282 -1.28 -1.62 -13.48
CA PHE A 282 -1.37 -1.82 -12.04
C PHE A 282 0.01 -1.85 -11.37
N VAL A 283 0.07 -1.33 -10.15
CA VAL A 283 1.22 -1.42 -9.24
C VAL A 283 0.76 -2.06 -7.96
N ASP A 284 1.54 -2.96 -7.37
CA ASP A 284 1.31 -3.41 -5.99
C ASP A 284 1.99 -2.43 -5.03
N PRO A 285 1.28 -1.65 -4.18
CA PRO A 285 1.92 -0.62 -3.37
C PRO A 285 2.73 -1.14 -2.19
N ASP A 286 2.37 -2.30 -1.63
CA ASP A 286 3.00 -2.85 -0.41
C ASP A 286 3.31 -4.36 -0.50
N GLY A 287 3.13 -4.94 -1.68
CA GLY A 287 3.33 -6.36 -1.92
C GLY A 287 2.16 -7.20 -1.42
N ARG A 288 0.95 -6.69 -1.30
CA ARG A 288 -0.24 -7.45 -0.89
C ARG A 288 -1.40 -7.39 -1.87
N MET A 289 -1.49 -6.35 -2.69
CA MET A 289 -2.57 -6.25 -3.68
C MET A 289 -2.22 -5.24 -4.76
N GLY A 290 -2.43 -5.65 -6.01
CA GLY A 290 -2.36 -4.72 -7.14
C GLY A 290 -3.41 -3.62 -7.02
N ASP A 291 -3.02 -2.41 -7.39
CA ASP A 291 -3.85 -1.21 -7.38
C ASP A 291 -3.65 -0.44 -8.68
N ASP A 292 -4.69 0.26 -9.17
CA ASP A 292 -4.58 1.12 -10.34
C ASP A 292 -4.11 2.51 -9.89
N PRO A 293 -2.88 2.93 -10.18
CA PRO A 293 -2.36 4.23 -9.75
C PRO A 293 -3.02 5.41 -10.47
N GLN A 294 -3.70 5.16 -11.59
CA GLN A 294 -4.39 6.18 -12.39
C GLN A 294 -5.83 6.40 -11.91
N ASP A 295 -6.40 5.42 -11.21
CA ASP A 295 -7.66 5.61 -10.51
C ASP A 295 -7.42 6.59 -9.35
N GLY A 296 -7.92 7.82 -9.52
CA GLY A 296 -7.96 8.80 -8.44
C GLY A 296 -8.64 8.18 -7.22
N TRP A 297 -8.20 8.53 -6.01
CA TRP A 297 -8.79 7.98 -4.79
C TRP A 297 -10.32 8.12 -4.74
N LEU A 298 -10.88 9.16 -5.38
CA LEU A 298 -12.33 9.34 -5.57
C LEU A 298 -12.94 8.28 -6.49
N GLN A 299 -12.28 7.91 -7.59
CA GLN A 299 -12.70 6.82 -8.46
C GLN A 299 -12.65 5.47 -7.74
N LYS A 300 -11.60 5.24 -6.93
CA LYS A 300 -11.48 4.04 -6.07
C LYS A 300 -12.57 3.99 -5.00
N LEU A 301 -12.88 5.13 -4.38
CA LEU A 301 -13.98 5.29 -3.44
C LEU A 301 -15.33 4.99 -4.12
N LEU A 302 -15.56 5.55 -5.30
CA LEU A 302 -16.78 5.34 -6.09
C LEU A 302 -16.90 3.88 -6.58
N ASN A 303 -15.80 3.24 -6.98
CA ASN A 303 -15.74 1.82 -7.32
C ASN A 303 -15.99 0.92 -6.10
N TYR A 304 -15.37 1.24 -4.95
CA TYR A 304 -15.59 0.54 -3.67
C TYR A 304 -17.05 0.58 -3.23
N PHE A 305 -17.72 1.72 -3.45
CA PHE A 305 -19.15 1.88 -3.22
C PHE A 305 -20.03 1.55 -4.46
N GLY A 306 -19.48 0.89 -5.48
CA GLY A 306 -20.24 0.32 -6.61
C GLY A 306 -20.89 1.34 -7.56
N PHE A 307 -20.54 2.62 -7.52
CA PHE A 307 -21.16 3.67 -8.37
C PHE A 307 -20.87 3.52 -9.88
N LEU A 308 -19.83 2.77 -10.22
CA LEU A 308 -19.37 2.54 -11.60
C LEU A 308 -19.37 1.05 -11.98
N ALA A 309 -19.89 0.19 -11.10
CA ALA A 309 -20.01 -1.22 -11.35
C ALA A 309 -21.09 -1.47 -12.42
N GLN A 310 -20.82 -2.37 -13.37
CA GLN A 310 -21.87 -2.85 -14.27
C GLN A 310 -22.73 -3.87 -13.51
N PRO A 311 -24.03 -3.61 -13.31
CA PRO A 311 -24.89 -4.50 -12.53
C PRO A 311 -25.04 -5.84 -13.26
N GLN A 312 -24.88 -6.95 -12.53
CA GLN A 312 -25.12 -8.29 -13.06
C GLN A 312 -26.52 -8.81 -12.72
N SER A 313 -27.29 -8.05 -11.94
CA SER A 313 -28.66 -8.34 -11.58
C SER A 313 -29.53 -7.08 -11.54
N GLU A 314 -30.85 -7.28 -11.63
CA GLU A 314 -31.85 -6.19 -11.63
C GLU A 314 -31.90 -5.44 -10.29
N GLN A 315 -31.63 -6.14 -9.17
CA GLN A 315 -31.54 -5.53 -7.84
C GLN A 315 -30.29 -4.64 -7.68
N GLU A 316 -29.15 -5.04 -8.25
CA GLU A 316 -27.95 -4.19 -8.28
C GLU A 316 -28.15 -2.97 -9.18
N ALA A 317 -28.85 -3.11 -10.31
CA ALA A 317 -29.16 -1.99 -11.19
C ALA A 317 -30.03 -0.93 -10.49
N GLN A 318 -31.02 -1.35 -9.71
CA GLN A 318 -31.86 -0.43 -8.93
C GLN A 318 -31.08 0.25 -7.79
N MET A 319 -30.19 -0.48 -7.12
CA MET A 319 -29.32 0.07 -6.09
C MET A 319 -28.35 1.11 -6.69
N TYR A 320 -27.74 0.85 -7.83
CA TYR A 320 -26.82 1.77 -8.50
C TYR A 320 -27.55 2.99 -9.10
N ALA A 321 -28.76 2.81 -9.64
CA ALA A 321 -29.59 3.92 -10.13
C ALA A 321 -29.98 4.89 -9.00
N SER A 322 -30.40 4.37 -7.84
CA SER A 322 -30.73 5.21 -6.67
C SER A 322 -29.53 6.02 -6.15
N ARG A 323 -28.32 5.44 -6.26
CA ARG A 323 -27.05 6.07 -5.89
C ARG A 323 -26.63 7.16 -6.88
N GLN A 324 -26.90 6.99 -8.18
CA GLN A 324 -26.63 7.99 -9.21
C GLN A 324 -27.56 9.21 -9.12
N GLU A 325 -28.82 9.03 -8.72
CA GLU A 325 -29.81 10.10 -8.50
C GLU A 325 -29.46 10.99 -7.29
N GLN A 326 -28.84 10.41 -6.25
CA GLN A 326 -28.34 11.18 -5.10
C GLN A 326 -27.13 12.05 -5.46
N LEU A 327 -26.32 11.61 -6.43
CA LEU A 327 -25.11 12.31 -6.87
C LEU A 327 -25.41 13.56 -7.71
N SER A 328 -26.44 13.51 -8.57
CA SER A 328 -26.90 14.67 -9.35
C SER A 328 -27.38 15.80 -8.42
N THR A 329 -28.13 15.44 -7.37
CA THR A 329 -28.64 16.35 -6.34
C THR A 329 -27.51 17.02 -5.54
N VAL A 330 -26.44 16.29 -5.24
CA VAL A 330 -25.24 16.83 -4.58
C VAL A 330 -24.48 17.79 -5.50
N SER A 331 -24.37 17.47 -6.80
CA SER A 331 -23.69 18.34 -7.78
C SER A 331 -24.40 19.69 -7.95
N THR A 332 -25.73 19.71 -7.94
CA THR A 332 -26.54 20.93 -8.04
C THR A 332 -26.37 21.82 -6.80
N ARG A 333 -26.36 21.22 -5.60
CA ARG A 333 -26.12 21.95 -4.34
C ARG A 333 -24.70 22.52 -4.21
N LEU A 334 -23.71 21.85 -4.81
CA LEU A 334 -22.32 22.35 -4.87
C LEU A 334 -22.17 23.55 -5.81
N GLN A 335 -22.91 23.58 -6.93
CA GLN A 335 -22.94 24.75 -7.83
C GLN A 335 -23.58 25.97 -7.15
N GLU A 336 -24.68 25.76 -6.43
CA GLU A 336 -25.36 26.82 -5.66
C GLU A 336 -24.48 27.34 -4.50
N GLY A 337 -23.75 26.45 -3.82
CA GLY A 337 -22.79 26.81 -2.77
C GLY A 337 -21.57 27.60 -3.30
N GLY A 338 -21.07 27.24 -4.49
CA GLY A 338 -19.97 27.93 -5.16
C GLY A 338 -20.31 29.36 -5.60
N GLU A 339 -21.54 29.61 -6.07
CA GLU A 339 -22.01 30.96 -6.38
C GLU A 339 -22.20 31.84 -5.13
N SER A 340 -22.68 31.25 -4.04
CA SER A 340 -22.82 31.90 -2.72
C SER A 340 -21.46 32.36 -2.17
N LEU A 341 -20.42 31.55 -2.31
CA LEU A 341 -19.06 31.89 -1.90
C LEU A 341 -18.43 32.94 -2.82
N ARG A 342 -18.63 32.86 -4.15
CA ARG A 342 -18.18 33.90 -5.09
C ARG A 342 -18.76 35.28 -4.77
N LYS A 343 -20.01 35.35 -4.31
CA LYS A 343 -20.63 36.62 -3.85
C LYS A 343 -20.05 37.15 -2.54
N LYS A 344 -19.44 36.30 -1.70
CA LYS A 344 -18.87 36.67 -0.39
C LYS A 344 -17.37 37.04 -0.44
N VAL A 345 -16.61 36.57 -1.43
CA VAL A 345 -15.14 36.74 -1.50
C VAL A 345 -14.69 38.01 -2.26
N ALA A 346 -15.61 38.85 -2.76
CA ALA A 346 -15.27 40.04 -3.54
C ALA A 346 -14.60 41.19 -2.75
N TYR A 347 -14.17 41.01 -1.49
CA TYR A 347 -13.68 42.13 -0.67
C TYR A 347 -12.62 41.74 0.38
N VAL A 348 -11.42 41.34 -0.05
CA VAL A 348 -10.16 41.59 0.70
C VAL A 348 -8.99 41.68 -0.29
N PRO A 349 -8.32 42.84 -0.44
CA PRO A 349 -7.10 42.94 -1.24
C PRO A 349 -5.83 42.76 -0.38
N LEU A 350 -4.78 42.31 -1.07
CA LEU A 350 -3.34 42.57 -0.87
C LEU A 350 -2.44 41.61 -0.02
N LEU A 351 -1.42 41.11 -0.75
CA LEU A 351 0.01 40.94 -0.42
C LEU A 351 0.51 39.66 0.27
N GLY A 352 1.05 38.74 -0.55
CA GLY A 352 1.96 37.67 -0.13
C GLY A 352 2.12 36.60 -1.21
N SER A 353 3.33 36.42 -1.74
CA SER A 353 3.65 35.55 -2.88
C SER A 353 3.73 34.05 -2.53
N ALA A 354 3.19 33.23 -3.43
CA ALA A 354 3.53 31.85 -3.77
C ALA A 354 4.56 31.11 -2.89
N SER A 355 4.13 30.52 -1.78
CA SER A 355 4.59 29.23 -1.24
C SER A 355 3.75 28.88 -0.01
N GLU A 356 3.58 27.58 0.25
CA GLU A 356 2.82 26.98 1.36
C GLU A 356 1.31 26.84 1.17
N LEU A 357 0.87 25.66 0.70
CA LEU A 357 -0.42 25.03 1.07
C LEU A 357 -0.36 23.53 0.77
N SER A 358 0.56 22.82 1.45
CA SER A 358 0.61 21.35 1.46
C SER A 358 0.57 20.82 2.88
N HIS A 359 -0.49 21.16 3.62
CA HIS A 359 -0.85 20.48 4.86
C HIS A 359 -2.38 20.43 4.92
N ALA A 360 -2.95 19.23 5.16
CA ALA A 360 -4.33 19.14 5.61
C ALA A 360 -4.35 19.67 7.05
N ALA A 361 -4.98 20.82 7.28
CA ALA A 361 -5.29 21.27 8.62
C ALA A 361 -6.73 20.84 8.93
N VAL A 362 -6.88 20.04 9.98
CA VAL A 362 -8.18 19.81 10.63
C VAL A 362 -8.39 21.00 11.56
N GLU A 363 -9.39 21.83 11.30
CA GLU A 363 -9.81 22.81 12.30
C GLU A 363 -10.43 22.10 13.49
N LYS A 364 -10.31 22.72 14.66
CA LYS A 364 -10.58 22.18 16.01
C LYS A 364 -11.95 21.50 16.18
N ASP A 365 -12.87 21.71 15.24
CA ASP A 365 -14.26 21.29 15.29
C ASP A 365 -14.62 20.17 14.27
N ASN A 366 -13.65 19.53 13.59
CA ASN A 366 -13.85 18.31 12.77
C ASN A 366 -14.89 18.36 11.61
N THR A 367 -15.45 19.52 11.27
CA THR A 367 -16.58 19.62 10.32
C THR A 367 -16.18 19.94 8.87
N GLN A 368 -14.91 20.30 8.62
CA GLN A 368 -14.45 20.72 7.29
C GLN A 368 -13.02 20.26 7.02
N ILE A 369 -12.74 19.86 5.78
CA ILE A 369 -11.39 19.60 5.27
C ILE A 369 -11.10 20.62 4.16
N MET A 370 -10.00 21.37 4.32
CA MET A 370 -9.53 22.32 3.31
C MET A 370 -8.59 21.63 2.31
N VAL A 371 -8.91 21.73 1.01
CA VAL A 371 -8.01 21.27 -0.07
C VAL A 371 -7.87 22.36 -1.13
N ASN A 372 -6.67 22.96 -1.20
CA ASN A 372 -6.22 24.01 -2.12
C ASN A 372 -7.04 25.33 -2.16
N THR A 373 -8.36 25.27 -2.34
CA THR A 373 -9.32 26.40 -2.22
C THR A 373 -10.78 25.91 -2.12
N ILE A 374 -11.00 24.62 -1.86
CA ILE A 374 -12.33 24.00 -1.79
C ILE A 374 -12.58 23.58 -0.34
N PHE A 375 -13.67 24.10 0.23
CA PHE A 375 -14.22 23.60 1.49
C PHE A 375 -15.12 22.40 1.17
N LEU A 376 -14.68 21.21 1.59
CA LEU A 376 -15.53 20.03 1.60
C LEU A 376 -16.12 19.92 3.01
N GLY A 377 -17.43 20.19 3.14
CA GLY A 377 -18.16 19.85 4.36
C GLY A 377 -18.23 18.34 4.49
N LEU A 378 -17.91 17.79 5.66
CA LEU A 378 -18.02 16.35 5.92
C LEU A 378 -19.43 15.82 5.63
N ASP A 379 -20.45 16.67 5.76
CA ASP A 379 -21.86 16.42 5.49
C ASP A 379 -22.19 16.14 4.01
N ALA A 380 -21.28 16.47 3.08
CA ALA A 380 -21.47 16.28 1.63
C ALA A 380 -20.97 14.91 1.12
N LEU A 381 -20.29 14.13 1.98
CA LEU A 381 -20.03 12.71 1.76
C LEU A 381 -21.16 11.94 2.45
N PRO A 382 -21.67 10.83 1.89
CA PRO A 382 -22.74 10.07 2.52
C PRO A 382 -22.18 9.30 3.74
N ILE A 383 -21.95 10.01 4.84
CA ILE A 383 -22.43 9.56 6.14
C ILE A 383 -23.74 10.34 6.29
N THR A 384 -24.84 9.63 6.39
CA THR A 384 -26.18 10.20 6.49
C THR A 384 -26.26 11.28 7.57
N ASN A 385 -26.10 12.54 7.20
CA ASN A 385 -26.58 13.69 7.97
C ASN A 385 -27.98 14.03 7.47
N ALA A 386 -28.93 13.18 7.85
CA ALA A 386 -30.32 13.58 7.99
C ALA A 386 -30.54 13.93 9.47
N ALA A 387 -30.95 15.17 9.68
CA ALA A 387 -31.25 15.83 10.94
C ALA A 387 -31.93 14.96 12.02
N ASN A 388 -31.56 15.23 13.29
CA ASN A 388 -32.37 15.09 14.51
C ASN A 388 -33.19 13.78 14.68
N GLY A 389 -32.69 12.82 15.48
CA GLY A 389 -33.57 11.75 16.00
C GLY A 389 -32.92 10.44 16.49
N GLY A 390 -31.64 10.43 16.87
CA GLY A 390 -31.01 9.20 17.37
C GLY A 390 -31.58 8.72 18.70
N SER A 391 -31.70 7.40 18.86
CA SER A 391 -32.17 6.77 20.10
C SER A 391 -31.00 6.31 20.97
N ASN A 392 -31.17 6.27 22.28
CA ASN A 392 -30.24 5.54 23.15
C ASN A 392 -30.45 4.04 22.93
N ILE A 393 -29.35 3.31 22.73
CA ILE A 393 -29.34 1.87 22.48
C ILE A 393 -28.59 1.21 23.63
N ALA A 394 -29.25 0.26 24.28
CA ALA A 394 -28.69 -0.49 25.40
C ALA A 394 -28.34 -1.91 24.96
N LEU A 395 -27.07 -2.27 25.16
CA LEU A 395 -26.46 -3.56 24.81
C LEU A 395 -25.78 -4.18 26.04
N GLY A 396 -25.53 -5.48 26.01
CA GLY A 396 -24.94 -6.20 27.13
C GLY A 396 -25.51 -7.61 27.32
N VAL A 397 -25.21 -8.24 28.45
CA VAL A 397 -25.72 -9.57 28.78
C VAL A 397 -27.24 -9.54 28.96
N ARG A 398 -27.94 -10.47 28.30
CA ARG A 398 -29.41 -10.53 28.23
C ARG A 398 -30.09 -10.40 29.59
N GLU A 399 -29.57 -11.08 30.62
CA GLU A 399 -30.13 -11.10 31.99
C GLU A 399 -30.22 -9.71 32.65
N HIS A 400 -29.38 -8.77 32.24
CA HIS A 400 -29.33 -7.41 32.80
C HIS A 400 -29.85 -6.34 31.82
N LEU A 401 -30.16 -6.74 30.59
CA LEU A 401 -30.35 -5.86 29.45
C LEU A 401 -31.61 -4.99 29.57
N GLY A 402 -32.75 -5.59 29.92
CA GLY A 402 -34.01 -4.85 30.06
C GLY A 402 -34.01 -3.81 31.19
N GLY A 403 -33.35 -4.13 32.33
CA GLY A 403 -33.18 -3.18 33.43
C GLY A 403 -32.21 -2.05 33.07
N PHE A 404 -31.12 -2.40 32.38
CA PHE A 404 -30.13 -1.44 31.91
C PHE A 404 -30.70 -0.48 30.85
N ALA A 405 -31.50 -0.98 29.91
CA ALA A 405 -32.17 -0.18 28.89
C ALA A 405 -33.06 0.92 29.48
N LYS A 406 -33.83 0.60 30.53
CA LYS A 406 -34.61 1.60 31.28
C LYS A 406 -33.73 2.65 31.94
N LYS A 407 -32.60 2.25 32.52
CA LYS A 407 -31.68 3.16 33.23
C LYS A 407 -31.03 4.19 32.31
N VAL A 408 -30.69 3.79 31.08
CA VAL A 408 -30.10 4.70 30.08
C VAL A 408 -31.15 5.39 29.20
N GLY A 409 -32.44 5.19 29.48
CA GLY A 409 -33.53 5.75 28.68
C GLY A 409 -33.46 5.33 27.21
N GLY A 410 -33.15 4.05 26.95
CA GLY A 410 -32.88 3.51 25.62
C GLY A 410 -33.68 2.26 25.27
N SER A 411 -33.64 1.91 23.99
CA SER A 411 -34.18 0.66 23.47
C SER A 411 -33.10 -0.41 23.42
N THR A 412 -33.51 -1.67 23.37
CA THR A 412 -32.60 -2.82 23.22
C THR A 412 -33.16 -3.80 22.21
N TRP A 413 -32.35 -4.74 21.75
CA TRP A 413 -32.78 -5.69 20.72
C TRP A 413 -33.92 -6.62 21.15
N GLU A 414 -34.17 -6.79 22.45
CA GLU A 414 -35.38 -7.48 22.93
C GLU A 414 -36.68 -6.73 22.60
N THR A 415 -36.58 -5.43 22.32
CA THR A 415 -37.70 -4.55 21.95
C THR A 415 -37.76 -4.25 20.46
N TRP A 416 -36.77 -4.72 19.70
CA TRP A 416 -36.74 -4.60 18.26
C TRP A 416 -37.70 -5.63 17.65
N GLY A 417 -38.54 -5.20 16.70
CA GLY A 417 -39.61 -6.04 16.12
C GLY A 417 -39.11 -7.28 15.36
N THR A 418 -39.95 -7.86 14.49
CA THR A 418 -39.69 -9.16 13.83
C THR A 418 -38.58 -9.17 12.76
N LYS A 419 -37.74 -8.13 12.66
CA LYS A 419 -36.62 -8.08 11.72
C LYS A 419 -35.49 -9.02 12.17
N ASN A 420 -34.63 -9.42 11.22
CA ASN A 420 -33.43 -10.18 11.52
C ASN A 420 -32.52 -9.38 12.47
N PHE A 421 -32.22 -9.96 13.64
CA PHE A 421 -31.40 -9.35 14.69
C PHE A 421 -30.08 -8.78 14.16
N GLN A 422 -29.34 -9.54 13.34
CA GLN A 422 -28.02 -9.13 12.87
C GLN A 422 -28.11 -7.90 11.97
N THR A 423 -29.07 -7.89 11.05
CA THR A 423 -29.32 -6.76 10.15
C THR A 423 -29.72 -5.53 10.93
N GLN A 424 -30.67 -5.66 11.85
CA GLN A 424 -31.16 -4.53 12.63
C GLN A 424 -30.10 -4.01 13.62
N PHE A 425 -29.29 -4.90 14.17
CA PHE A 425 -28.16 -4.52 15.02
C PHE A 425 -27.13 -3.70 14.24
N LEU A 426 -26.72 -4.19 13.06
CA LEU A 426 -25.77 -3.47 12.21
C LEU A 426 -26.33 -2.12 11.75
N GLU A 427 -27.59 -2.05 11.32
CA GLU A 427 -28.27 -0.77 11.03
C GLU A 427 -28.24 0.19 12.22
N THR A 428 -28.40 -0.34 13.44
CA THR A 428 -28.48 0.45 14.66
C THR A 428 -27.12 0.99 15.09
N ILE A 429 -26.06 0.17 15.06
CA ILE A 429 -24.70 0.61 15.43
C ILE A 429 -24.04 1.45 14.32
N ASN A 430 -24.46 1.29 13.07
CA ASN A 430 -23.94 2.08 11.95
C ASN A 430 -24.69 3.40 11.77
N ASN A 431 -25.80 3.63 12.50
CA ASN A 431 -26.46 4.92 12.53
C ASN A 431 -25.73 5.84 13.54
N PRO A 432 -25.02 6.89 13.05
CA PRO A 432 -24.21 7.76 13.92
C PRO A 432 -25.04 8.60 14.88
N ALA A 433 -26.35 8.77 14.61
CA ALA A 433 -27.23 9.52 15.50
C ALA A 433 -27.53 8.76 16.80
N ASN A 434 -27.55 7.43 16.78
CA ASN A 434 -27.85 6.61 17.95
C ASN A 434 -26.75 6.77 19.01
N LYS A 435 -27.06 6.65 20.31
CA LYS A 435 -26.03 6.57 21.36
C LYS A 435 -25.93 5.14 21.86
N ILE A 436 -24.74 4.54 21.82
CA ILE A 436 -24.56 3.15 22.22
C ILE A 436 -24.12 3.12 23.69
N HIS A 437 -24.88 2.41 24.51
CA HIS A 437 -24.58 2.13 25.90
C HIS A 437 -24.36 0.62 26.03
N PHE A 438 -23.18 0.21 26.50
CA PHE A 438 -22.82 -1.19 26.62
C PHE A 438 -22.58 -1.57 28.09
N ASN A 439 -23.36 -2.50 28.62
CA ASN A 439 -23.18 -3.04 29.96
C ASN A 439 -22.25 -4.25 29.94
N LEU A 440 -21.11 -4.13 30.63
CA LEU A 440 -20.10 -5.17 30.79
C LEU A 440 -20.41 -6.11 31.96
N ASP A 441 -21.46 -5.87 32.75
CA ASP A 441 -21.86 -6.79 33.82
C ASP A 441 -22.21 -8.18 33.26
N GLY A 442 -21.55 -9.21 33.78
CA GLY A 442 -21.64 -10.59 33.27
C GLY A 442 -20.74 -10.90 32.08
N VAL A 443 -20.06 -9.90 31.50
CA VAL A 443 -18.98 -10.10 30.52
C VAL A 443 -17.70 -10.39 31.29
N GLY A 444 -17.24 -11.64 31.27
CA GLY A 444 -16.04 -12.05 32.00
C GLY A 444 -14.78 -11.34 31.52
N ASN A 445 -14.12 -11.88 30.49
CA ASN A 445 -12.97 -11.23 29.86
C ASN A 445 -13.42 -10.59 28.53
N VAL A 446 -13.30 -9.27 28.42
CA VAL A 446 -13.79 -8.49 27.27
C VAL A 446 -13.05 -8.85 25.98
N TRP A 447 -11.71 -9.02 26.03
CA TRP A 447 -10.92 -9.47 24.87
C TRP A 447 -11.29 -10.87 24.42
N LYS A 448 -11.55 -11.77 25.38
CA LYS A 448 -12.06 -13.12 25.09
C LYS A 448 -13.45 -13.05 24.45
N ALA A 449 -14.33 -12.19 24.94
CA ALA A 449 -15.66 -12.01 24.39
C ALA A 449 -15.63 -11.47 22.94
N VAL A 450 -14.75 -10.53 22.63
CA VAL A 450 -14.54 -10.07 21.23
C VAL A 450 -13.99 -11.19 20.35
N SER A 451 -12.99 -11.94 20.83
CA SER A 451 -12.42 -13.08 20.10
C SER A 451 -13.45 -14.19 19.85
N ASP A 452 -14.31 -14.47 20.83
CA ASP A 452 -15.39 -15.45 20.67
C ASP A 452 -16.49 -14.94 19.73
N GLY A 453 -16.78 -13.63 19.73
CA GLY A 453 -17.70 -13.00 18.78
C GLY A 453 -17.22 -13.03 17.32
N ALA A 454 -15.91 -12.99 17.10
CA ALA A 454 -15.30 -13.10 15.76
C ALA A 454 -15.56 -14.46 15.09
N LYS A 455 -15.87 -15.50 15.87
CA LYS A 455 -16.18 -16.85 15.37
C LYS A 455 -17.59 -16.96 14.76
N GLY A 456 -18.39 -15.88 14.81
CA GLY A 456 -19.71 -15.80 14.19
C GLY A 456 -20.88 -16.13 15.13
N PHE A 457 -22.09 -16.05 14.59
CA PHE A 457 -23.35 -16.22 15.33
C PHE A 457 -23.81 -17.69 15.28
N GLY A 458 -23.49 -18.48 16.32
CA GLY A 458 -23.76 -19.92 16.38
C GLY A 458 -24.66 -20.34 17.57
N LYS A 459 -25.30 -21.52 17.48
CA LYS A 459 -26.33 -22.03 18.42
C LYS A 459 -25.92 -22.18 19.90
N SER A 460 -24.66 -21.93 20.27
CA SER A 460 -24.14 -22.02 21.64
C SER A 460 -23.28 -20.83 22.07
N LEU A 461 -23.31 -19.70 21.33
CA LEU A 461 -22.43 -18.55 21.57
C LEU A 461 -23.22 -17.29 21.93
N HIS A 462 -22.70 -16.55 22.91
CA HIS A 462 -23.36 -15.43 23.57
C HIS A 462 -23.55 -14.24 22.62
N VAL A 463 -24.81 -13.82 22.42
CA VAL A 463 -25.19 -12.64 21.62
C VAL A 463 -24.30 -11.43 21.96
N THR A 464 -24.04 -11.21 23.24
CA THR A 464 -23.18 -10.14 23.78
C THR A 464 -21.74 -10.17 23.27
N SER A 465 -21.17 -11.36 23.06
CA SER A 465 -19.82 -11.51 22.49
C SER A 465 -19.79 -11.06 21.03
N TRP A 466 -20.83 -11.39 20.26
CA TRP A 466 -20.98 -10.94 18.88
C TRP A 466 -21.21 -9.42 18.82
N GLU A 467 -22.06 -8.87 19.68
CA GLU A 467 -22.28 -7.41 19.79
C GLU A 467 -20.98 -6.65 20.08
N LEU A 468 -20.20 -7.11 21.07
CA LEU A 468 -18.89 -6.54 21.41
C LEU A 468 -17.93 -6.59 20.23
N HIS A 469 -17.89 -7.70 19.51
CA HIS A 469 -17.04 -7.84 18.33
C HIS A 469 -17.44 -6.84 17.23
N GLN A 470 -18.73 -6.72 16.92
CA GLN A 470 -19.20 -5.77 15.90
C GLN A 470 -18.93 -4.31 16.28
N ILE A 471 -19.06 -3.95 17.57
CA ILE A 471 -18.71 -2.60 18.05
C ILE A 471 -17.20 -2.38 17.96
N TYR A 472 -16.39 -3.33 18.45
CA TYR A 472 -14.94 -3.25 18.41
C TYR A 472 -14.39 -3.14 16.98
N SER A 473 -14.96 -3.88 16.03
CA SER A 473 -14.58 -3.87 14.62
C SER A 473 -15.10 -2.65 13.84
N ASN A 474 -15.89 -1.78 14.47
CA ASN A 474 -16.36 -0.52 13.90
C ASN A 474 -15.81 0.68 14.70
N PRO A 475 -14.75 1.35 14.22
CA PRO A 475 -14.11 2.46 14.93
C PRO A 475 -15.04 3.63 15.27
N ASP A 476 -16.03 3.91 14.42
CA ASP A 476 -17.05 4.91 14.71
C ASP A 476 -17.91 4.45 15.88
N ALA A 477 -18.59 3.30 15.76
CA ALA A 477 -19.43 2.74 16.82
C ALA A 477 -18.68 2.59 18.15
N LEU A 478 -17.43 2.14 18.12
CA LEU A 478 -16.57 2.02 19.29
C LEU A 478 -16.31 3.39 19.95
N GLY A 479 -15.96 4.41 19.17
CA GLY A 479 -15.68 5.76 19.68
C GLY A 479 -16.88 6.44 20.34
N ARG A 480 -18.11 6.06 19.97
CA ARG A 480 -19.38 6.57 20.53
C ARG A 480 -20.01 5.63 21.56
N THR A 481 -19.42 4.48 21.84
CA THR A 481 -19.95 3.54 22.83
C THR A 481 -19.54 3.95 24.24
N ILE A 482 -20.53 4.09 25.13
CA ILE A 482 -20.33 4.33 26.55
C ILE A 482 -20.39 3.00 27.28
N PHE A 483 -19.29 2.61 27.93
CA PHE A 483 -19.20 1.35 28.66
C PHE A 483 -19.61 1.52 30.12
N TYR A 484 -20.30 0.52 30.66
CA TYR A 484 -20.75 0.47 32.04
C TYR A 484 -20.31 -0.81 32.74
N GLN A 485 -19.91 -0.71 34.01
CA GLN A 485 -19.65 -1.86 34.88
C GLN A 485 -20.11 -1.51 36.31
N GLY A 486 -20.82 -2.44 36.97
CA GLY A 486 -21.47 -2.19 38.25
C GLY A 486 -22.46 -1.01 38.20
N GLY A 487 -23.04 -0.77 37.02
CA GLY A 487 -23.92 0.37 36.76
C GLY A 487 -23.26 1.76 36.73
N LYS A 488 -21.92 1.86 36.72
CA LYS A 488 -21.15 3.11 36.57
C LYS A 488 -20.47 3.16 35.20
N VAL A 489 -20.26 4.36 34.66
CA VAL A 489 -19.48 4.54 33.42
C VAL A 489 -18.01 4.18 33.68
N VAL A 490 -17.41 3.38 32.80
CA VAL A 490 -15.99 3.01 32.86
C VAL A 490 -15.29 3.45 31.57
N PRO A 491 -13.95 3.62 31.58
CA PRO A 491 -13.19 3.85 30.36
C PRO A 491 -13.43 2.76 29.33
N ASN A 492 -13.20 3.09 28.05
CA ASN A 492 -13.22 2.10 26.98
C ASN A 492 -12.26 0.93 27.33
N PRO A 493 -12.74 -0.32 27.40
CA PRO A 493 -11.92 -1.47 27.82
C PRO A 493 -10.96 -1.98 26.73
N PHE A 494 -10.92 -1.32 25.57
CA PHE A 494 -10.14 -1.69 24.38
C PHE A 494 -8.97 -0.74 24.10
#